data_AF-V4KGX0-F1
#
_entry.id   AF-V4KGX0-F1
#
_cell.length_a   1.000
_cell.length_b   1.000
_cell.length_c   1.000
_cell.angle_alpha   90.00
_cell.angle_beta   90.00
_cell.angle_gamma   90.00
#
_symmetry.space_group_name_H-M   'P 1'
#
loop_
_entity.id
_entity.type
_entity.pdbx_description
1 polymer ?
#
loop_
_entity_poly.entity_id
_entity_poly.type
_entity_poly.pdbx_seq_one_letter_code
_entity_poly.pdbx_strand_id
1 'polypeptide(L)'
;MASSSDSNEYPPRMFQPGKSPLQEHSFNYGAHLTEFAKLKDAIGDEVYNDLMNTCAIGAIFKLAAKYYVWSANMVHQFISNQLCVDRKNEVWSLIGGRPVRFSLHEFGEITGFNCDPIVEDGWDIDHTEFWAELGVKTFDGPNWEELNDVISRCHTWSEEKKKMVAKLQLLHVGIFGLNRNSRIPLNCAKRVLDEDAFESYPWGRWAFKKLEK
;
A
#
# COMPACT_ATOMS: atom_id res chain seq x y z
N MET A 1 40.59 -1.37 36.26
CA MET A 1 40.35 -2.21 35.06
C MET A 1 38.92 -1.94 34.62
N ALA A 2 38.75 -1.11 33.58
CA ALA A 2 37.43 -0.85 33.01
C ALA A 2 37.07 -2.03 32.10
N SER A 3 35.94 -2.68 32.37
CA SER A 3 35.40 -3.73 31.52
C SER A 3 35.13 -3.16 30.14
N SER A 4 35.73 -3.74 29.12
CA SER A 4 35.33 -3.59 27.73
C SER A 4 33.87 -4.03 27.62
N SER A 5 32.95 -3.07 27.64
CA SER A 5 31.63 -3.33 27.09
C SER A 5 31.87 -3.50 25.59
N ASP A 6 31.90 -4.74 25.11
CA ASP A 6 31.71 -5.03 23.70
C ASP A 6 30.36 -4.42 23.33
N SER A 7 30.39 -3.16 22.89
CA SER A 7 29.25 -2.52 22.27
C SER A 7 29.00 -3.35 21.03
N ASN A 8 27.98 -4.20 21.06
CA ASN A 8 27.39 -4.75 19.85
C ASN A 8 26.95 -3.54 19.02
N GLU A 9 27.86 -3.03 18.19
CA GLU A 9 27.63 -1.90 17.33
C GLU A 9 26.71 -2.38 16.23
N TYR A 10 25.41 -2.21 16.46
CA TYR A 10 24.41 -2.36 15.43
C TYR A 10 24.73 -1.39 14.28
N PRO A 11 24.29 -1.71 13.05
CA PRO A 11 24.37 -0.77 11.95
C PRO A 11 23.81 0.60 12.36
N PRO A 12 24.37 1.70 11.82
CA PRO A 12 23.93 3.04 12.19
C PRO A 12 22.44 3.23 11.89
N ARG A 13 21.77 4.06 12.69
CA ARG A 13 20.37 4.43 12.39
C ARG A 13 20.30 5.28 11.13
N MET A 14 19.21 5.11 10.36
CA MET A 14 18.90 6.00 9.23
C MET A 14 18.67 7.45 9.69
N PHE A 15 18.06 7.62 10.87
CA PHE A 15 17.83 8.92 11.48
C PHE A 15 18.65 9.07 12.76
N GLN A 16 19.17 10.27 13.00
CA GLN A 16 19.86 10.56 14.26
C GLN A 16 18.90 10.40 15.45
N PRO A 17 19.40 10.05 16.65
CA PRO A 17 18.57 10.01 17.86
C PRO A 17 17.73 11.28 18.03
N GLY A 18 16.41 11.11 18.21
CA GLY A 18 15.47 12.22 18.34
C GLY A 18 15.09 12.92 17.03
N LYS A 19 15.60 12.45 15.89
CA LYS A 19 15.14 12.82 14.54
C LYS A 19 14.23 11.73 14.00
N SER A 20 13.31 12.14 13.14
CA SER A 20 12.38 11.29 12.41
C SER A 20 12.38 11.73 10.94
N PRO A 21 11.86 10.90 10.02
CA PRO A 21 11.67 11.35 8.64
C PRO A 21 10.88 12.66 8.61
N LEU A 22 11.25 13.56 7.69
CA LEU A 22 10.50 14.80 7.46
C LEU A 22 9.04 14.45 7.18
N GLN A 23 8.09 15.30 7.58
CA GLN A 23 6.65 15.04 7.43
C GLN A 23 6.24 14.71 5.99
N GLU A 24 6.96 15.22 4.99
CA GLU A 24 6.75 14.93 3.57
C GLU A 24 7.12 13.49 3.15
N HIS A 25 7.92 12.81 3.98
CA HIS A 25 8.28 11.40 3.90
C HIS A 25 7.55 10.55 4.95
N SER A 26 6.61 11.15 5.71
CA SER A 26 5.81 10.41 6.67
C SER A 26 4.78 9.57 5.91
N PHE A 27 4.84 8.26 6.13
CA PHE A 27 3.85 7.31 5.66
C PHE A 27 2.41 7.84 5.82
N ASN A 28 1.66 7.80 4.72
CA ASN A 28 0.20 7.82 4.69
C ASN A 28 -0.51 9.04 5.32
N TYR A 29 -0.07 10.27 5.02
CA TYR A 29 -0.89 11.47 5.34
C TYR A 29 -2.25 11.51 4.60
N GLY A 30 -2.39 10.78 3.49
CA GLY A 30 -3.61 10.79 2.65
C GLY A 30 -4.53 9.58 2.82
N ALA A 31 -4.10 8.52 3.51
CA ALA A 31 -4.80 7.25 3.59
C ALA A 31 -5.58 7.12 4.89
N HIS A 32 -6.82 7.63 4.91
CA HIS A 32 -7.70 7.48 6.07
C HIS A 32 -8.62 6.27 5.89
N LEU A 33 -8.83 5.51 6.98
CA LEU A 33 -9.78 4.38 7.00
C LEU A 33 -11.22 4.82 6.65
N THR A 34 -11.55 6.09 6.86
CA THR A 34 -12.82 6.71 6.44
C THR A 34 -13.05 6.62 4.93
N GLU A 35 -11.99 6.53 4.14
CA GLU A 35 -12.10 6.42 2.68
C GLU A 35 -12.63 5.06 2.25
N PHE A 36 -12.38 4.00 3.03
CA PHE A 36 -12.97 2.69 2.79
C PHE A 36 -14.46 2.65 3.13
N ALA A 37 -14.92 3.47 4.09
CA ALA A 37 -16.35 3.62 4.36
C ALA A 37 -17.08 4.28 3.18
N LYS A 38 -16.56 5.39 2.66
CA LYS A 38 -17.13 6.03 1.45
C LYS A 38 -17.13 5.10 0.25
N LEU A 39 -16.04 4.36 0.05
CA LEU A 39 -15.95 3.39 -1.03
C LEU A 39 -17.03 2.31 -0.88
N LYS A 40 -17.22 1.79 0.33
CA LYS A 40 -18.24 0.80 0.64
C LYS A 40 -19.66 1.31 0.31
N ASP A 41 -19.97 2.54 0.69
CA ASP A 41 -21.27 3.17 0.40
C ASP A 41 -21.49 3.33 -1.12
N ALA A 42 -20.44 3.62 -1.88
CA ALA A 42 -20.52 3.83 -3.33
C ALA A 42 -20.65 2.54 -4.16
N ILE A 43 -19.95 1.47 -3.79
CA ILE A 43 -19.96 0.21 -4.54
C ILE A 43 -21.04 -0.77 -4.05
N GLY A 44 -21.52 -0.60 -2.81
CA GLY A 44 -22.51 -1.47 -2.18
C GLY A 44 -21.88 -2.62 -1.39
N ASP A 45 -22.62 -3.13 -0.39
CA ASP A 45 -22.17 -4.19 0.51
C ASP A 45 -21.77 -5.48 -0.22
N GLU A 46 -22.52 -5.89 -1.24
CA GLU A 46 -22.28 -7.14 -1.96
C GLU A 46 -20.92 -7.13 -2.67
N VAL A 47 -20.67 -6.08 -3.47
CA VAL A 47 -19.39 -5.91 -4.19
C VAL A 47 -18.23 -5.73 -3.21
N TYR A 48 -18.43 -4.97 -2.12
CA TYR A 48 -17.41 -4.76 -1.10
C TYR A 48 -17.01 -6.07 -0.39
N ASN A 49 -18.00 -6.88 0.00
CA ASN A 49 -17.77 -8.16 0.66
C ASN A 49 -17.18 -9.20 -0.28
N ASP A 50 -17.58 -9.20 -1.56
CA ASP A 50 -16.97 -10.05 -2.57
C ASP A 50 -15.47 -9.73 -2.68
N LEU A 51 -15.12 -8.47 -2.95
CA LEU A 51 -13.71 -8.04 -3.05
C LEU A 51 -12.91 -8.32 -1.78
N MET A 52 -13.50 -8.14 -0.59
CA MET A 52 -12.83 -8.45 0.67
C MET A 52 -12.40 -9.92 0.76
N ASN A 53 -13.17 -10.84 0.16
CA ASN A 53 -12.98 -12.27 0.29
C ASN A 53 -12.24 -12.91 -0.89
N THR A 54 -12.37 -12.36 -2.10
CA THR A 54 -11.84 -12.96 -3.33
C THR A 54 -10.60 -12.26 -3.88
N CYS A 55 -10.45 -10.95 -3.66
CA CYS A 55 -9.34 -10.17 -4.19
C CYS A 55 -8.01 -10.48 -3.48
N ALA A 56 -6.91 -10.52 -4.22
CA ALA A 56 -5.54 -10.75 -3.78
C ALA A 56 -5.09 -9.74 -2.74
N ILE A 57 -5.59 -8.51 -2.84
CA ILE A 57 -5.35 -7.43 -1.87
C ILE A 57 -6.56 -7.17 -0.96
N GLY A 58 -7.54 -8.09 -0.93
CA GLY A 58 -8.74 -8.02 -0.10
C GLY A 58 -8.44 -8.03 1.41
N ALA A 59 -7.26 -8.49 1.82
CA ALA A 59 -6.81 -8.39 3.22
C ALA A 59 -6.79 -6.93 3.72
N ILE A 60 -6.62 -5.94 2.85
CA ILE A 60 -6.67 -4.52 3.22
C ILE A 60 -8.06 -4.14 3.73
N PHE A 61 -9.12 -4.63 3.10
CA PHE A 61 -10.49 -4.42 3.59
C PHE A 61 -10.72 -5.09 4.95
N LYS A 62 -10.19 -6.31 5.14
CA LYS A 62 -10.26 -7.00 6.44
C LYS A 62 -9.51 -6.23 7.52
N LEU A 63 -8.38 -5.62 7.18
CA LEU A 63 -7.62 -4.78 8.10
C LEU A 63 -8.36 -3.47 8.43
N ALA A 64 -8.94 -2.83 7.42
CA ALA A 64 -9.70 -1.59 7.57
C ALA A 64 -10.99 -1.78 8.40
N ALA A 65 -11.64 -2.94 8.28
CA ALA A 65 -12.85 -3.28 9.01
C ALA A 65 -12.59 -3.66 10.48
N LYS A 66 -11.35 -4.04 10.83
CA LYS A 66 -10.99 -4.35 12.21
C LYS A 66 -10.64 -3.09 12.97
N TYR A 67 -11.29 -2.88 14.11
CA TYR A 67 -10.98 -1.82 15.07
C TYR A 67 -9.66 -2.12 15.79
N TYR A 68 -8.53 -1.95 15.10
CA TYR A 68 -7.22 -2.01 15.73
C TYR A 68 -6.97 -0.76 16.56
N VAL A 69 -6.40 -0.93 17.76
CA VAL A 69 -5.87 0.19 18.54
C VAL A 69 -4.59 0.66 17.86
N TRP A 70 -4.70 1.67 17.00
CA TRP A 70 -3.56 2.29 16.33
C TRP A 70 -2.70 3.05 17.34
N SER A 71 -1.48 2.56 17.59
CA SER A 71 -0.49 3.29 18.39
C SER A 71 0.47 4.05 17.49
N ALA A 72 0.13 5.31 17.20
CA ALA A 72 0.99 6.19 16.41
C ALA A 72 2.40 6.30 16.99
N ASN A 73 2.53 6.25 18.33
CA ASN A 73 3.82 6.26 19.00
C ASN A 73 4.66 5.01 18.70
N MET A 74 4.07 3.82 18.70
CA MET A 74 4.80 2.59 18.35
C MET A 74 5.29 2.61 16.91
N VAL A 75 4.44 3.04 15.98
CA VAL A 75 4.81 3.18 14.56
C VAL A 75 5.92 4.22 14.39
N HIS A 76 5.81 5.36 15.07
CA HIS A 76 6.84 6.40 15.05
C HIS A 76 8.18 5.90 15.61
N GLN A 77 8.17 5.13 16.70
CA GLN A 77 9.40 4.51 17.25
C GLN A 77 9.98 3.48 16.28
N PHE A 78 9.14 2.68 15.61
CA PHE A 78 9.59 1.69 14.64
C PHE A 78 10.30 2.36 13.45
N ILE A 79 9.72 3.43 12.93
CA ILE A 79 10.26 4.17 11.77
C ILE A 79 11.50 4.98 12.16
N SER A 80 11.43 5.76 13.25
CA SER A 80 12.52 6.66 13.65
C SER A 80 13.78 5.91 14.09
N ASN A 81 13.64 4.68 14.54
CA ASN A 81 14.76 3.84 14.96
C ASN A 81 15.16 2.78 13.91
N GLN A 82 14.80 2.98 12.64
CA GLN A 82 15.27 2.11 11.57
C GLN A 82 16.80 2.15 11.43
N LEU A 83 17.38 0.98 11.20
CA LEU A 83 18.81 0.77 10.98
C LEU A 83 19.10 0.79 9.48
N CYS A 84 20.22 1.40 9.10
CA CYS A 84 20.73 1.39 7.74
C CYS A 84 21.42 0.04 7.49
N VAL A 85 20.72 -0.87 6.80
CA VAL A 85 21.21 -2.23 6.50
C VAL A 85 21.22 -2.42 4.99
N ASP A 86 22.31 -2.98 4.45
CA ASP A 86 22.47 -3.28 3.01
C ASP A 86 21.69 -4.53 2.54
N ARG A 87 20.77 -5.04 3.36
CA ARG A 87 19.99 -6.25 3.07
C ARG A 87 18.69 -5.86 2.38
N LYS A 88 18.59 -6.16 1.09
CA LYS A 88 17.35 -5.96 0.32
C LYS A 88 16.21 -6.80 0.91
N ASN A 89 15.00 -6.24 0.95
CA ASN A 89 13.78 -6.90 1.43
C ASN A 89 13.76 -7.13 2.95
N GLU A 90 14.53 -6.36 3.71
CA GLU A 90 14.56 -6.40 5.18
C GLU A 90 14.54 -4.99 5.75
N VAL A 91 13.62 -4.76 6.69
CA VAL A 91 13.55 -3.56 7.52
C VAL A 91 14.02 -3.95 8.91
N TRP A 92 14.99 -3.20 9.44
CA TRP A 92 15.53 -3.41 10.77
C TRP A 92 15.25 -2.17 11.61
N SER A 93 14.73 -2.34 12.82
CA SER A 93 14.43 -1.24 13.74
C SER A 93 14.84 -1.58 15.16
N LEU A 94 15.30 -0.59 15.92
CA LEU A 94 15.56 -0.76 17.36
C LEU A 94 14.28 -0.51 18.17
N ILE A 95 13.87 -1.51 18.95
CA ILE A 95 12.79 -1.39 19.94
C ILE A 95 13.38 -1.71 21.31
N GLY A 96 13.35 -0.73 22.23
CA GLY A 96 13.93 -0.89 23.57
C GLY A 96 15.43 -1.24 23.55
N GLY A 97 16.17 -0.76 22.54
CA GLY A 97 17.60 -1.04 22.37
C GLY A 97 17.93 -2.41 21.77
N ARG A 98 16.93 -3.21 21.38
CA ARG A 98 17.12 -4.49 20.71
C ARG A 98 16.71 -4.40 19.23
N PRO A 99 17.48 -4.97 18.30
CA PRO A 99 17.11 -4.98 16.89
C PRO A 99 15.95 -5.95 16.67
N VAL A 100 14.96 -5.50 15.93
CA VAL A 100 13.88 -6.30 15.39
C VAL A 100 14.02 -6.27 13.88
N ARG A 101 14.04 -7.46 13.27
CA ARG A 101 14.06 -7.66 11.82
C ARG A 101 12.64 -7.93 11.34
N PHE A 102 12.25 -7.29 10.26
CA PHE A 102 11.02 -7.55 9.53
C PHE A 102 11.31 -7.66 8.04
N SER A 103 11.06 -8.81 7.45
CA SER A 103 11.41 -9.14 6.07
C SER A 103 10.19 -9.25 5.16
N LEU A 104 10.43 -9.21 3.85
CA LEU A 104 9.40 -9.46 2.85
C LEU A 104 8.74 -10.83 3.01
N HIS A 105 9.48 -11.84 3.49
CA HIS A 105 8.91 -13.16 3.76
C HIS A 105 7.84 -13.09 4.86
N GLU A 106 8.16 -12.49 6.00
CA GLU A 106 7.20 -12.27 7.10
C GLU A 106 6.04 -11.37 6.66
N PHE A 107 6.32 -10.36 5.82
CA PHE A 107 5.28 -9.53 5.24
C PHE A 107 4.30 -10.35 4.39
N GLY A 108 4.80 -11.22 3.52
CA GLY A 108 3.99 -12.13 2.72
C GLY A 108 3.16 -13.08 3.58
N GLU A 109 3.75 -13.67 4.62
CA GLU A 109 3.04 -14.54 5.56
C GLU A 109 1.92 -13.83 6.32
N ILE A 110 2.15 -12.59 6.75
CA ILE A 110 1.16 -11.81 7.53
C ILE A 110 0.04 -11.28 6.63
N THR A 111 0.38 -10.76 5.45
CA THR A 111 -0.60 -10.11 4.56
C THR A 111 -1.30 -11.08 3.63
N GLY A 112 -0.67 -12.22 3.32
CA GLY A 112 -1.10 -13.16 2.29
C GLY A 112 -0.89 -12.64 0.87
N PHE A 113 -0.22 -11.50 0.67
CA PHE A 113 -0.01 -10.94 -0.66
C PHE A 113 1.06 -11.69 -1.44
N ASN A 114 0.87 -11.76 -2.76
CA ASN A 114 1.93 -12.23 -3.65
C ASN A 114 3.16 -11.31 -3.55
N CYS A 115 4.29 -11.88 -3.14
CA CYS A 115 5.57 -11.20 -2.94
C CYS A 115 6.66 -11.65 -3.94
N ASP A 116 6.25 -12.29 -5.04
CA ASP A 116 7.14 -12.71 -6.11
C ASP A 116 7.92 -11.53 -6.72
N PRO A 117 9.05 -11.79 -7.39
CA PRO A 117 9.78 -10.75 -8.10
C PRO A 117 8.89 -10.04 -9.13
N ILE A 118 8.93 -8.70 -9.13
CA ILE A 118 8.29 -7.90 -10.19
C ILE A 118 9.13 -8.09 -11.45
N VAL A 119 8.54 -8.69 -12.48
CA VAL A 119 9.12 -8.85 -13.82
C VAL A 119 8.51 -7.78 -14.73
N GLU A 120 9.34 -7.13 -15.54
CA GLU A 120 8.85 -6.31 -16.65
C GLU A 120 8.37 -7.24 -17.74
N ASP A 121 7.06 -7.47 -17.80
CA ASP A 121 6.40 -8.41 -18.70
C ASP A 121 5.91 -7.76 -20.00
N GLY A 122 6.04 -6.44 -20.12
CA GLY A 122 5.49 -5.68 -21.25
C GLY A 122 3.97 -5.78 -21.35
N TRP A 123 3.30 -6.21 -20.27
CA TRP A 123 1.86 -6.43 -20.24
C TRP A 123 1.14 -5.10 -20.47
N ASP A 124 0.21 -5.10 -21.43
CA ASP A 124 -0.60 -3.96 -21.78
C ASP A 124 -1.99 -4.40 -22.22
N ILE A 125 -2.98 -3.55 -21.96
CA ILE A 125 -4.38 -3.74 -22.34
C ILE A 125 -4.95 -2.41 -22.80
N ASP A 126 -5.85 -2.44 -23.77
CA ASP A 126 -6.57 -1.23 -24.16
C ASP A 126 -7.46 -0.76 -23.01
N HIS A 127 -7.18 0.44 -22.53
CA HIS A 127 -7.82 1.05 -21.36
C HIS A 127 -8.59 2.32 -21.73
N THR A 128 -8.65 2.66 -23.02
CA THR A 128 -9.10 3.97 -23.52
C THR A 128 -10.56 4.27 -23.15
N GLU A 129 -11.45 3.29 -23.29
CA GLU A 129 -12.88 3.43 -22.97
C GLU A 129 -13.10 3.67 -21.46
N PHE A 130 -12.52 2.80 -20.62
CA PHE A 130 -12.68 2.93 -19.17
C PHE A 130 -12.04 4.22 -18.63
N TRP A 131 -10.88 4.64 -19.16
CA TRP A 131 -10.28 5.91 -18.75
C TRP A 131 -11.11 7.13 -19.12
N ALA A 132 -11.77 7.11 -20.29
CA ALA A 132 -12.70 8.16 -20.68
C ALA A 132 -13.88 8.23 -19.69
N GLU A 133 -14.39 7.08 -19.24
CA GLU A 133 -15.44 7.04 -18.21
C GLU A 133 -14.99 7.53 -16.85
N LEU A 134 -13.73 7.27 -16.46
CA LEU A 134 -13.12 7.80 -15.23
C LEU A 134 -12.87 9.32 -15.33
N GLY A 135 -12.70 9.85 -16.53
CA GLY A 135 -12.30 11.25 -16.76
C GLY A 135 -10.79 11.46 -16.67
N VAL A 136 -10.00 10.42 -16.92
CA VAL A 136 -8.52 10.44 -16.80
C VAL A 136 -7.89 10.45 -18.19
N LYS A 137 -6.77 11.17 -18.35
CA LYS A 137 -6.02 11.16 -19.60
C LYS A 137 -5.44 9.77 -19.88
N THR A 138 -5.44 9.34 -21.14
CA THR A 138 -4.99 8.00 -21.54
C THR A 138 -3.54 7.68 -21.18
N PHE A 139 -2.68 8.68 -21.02
CA PHE A 139 -1.26 8.49 -20.66
C PHE A 139 -1.00 8.53 -19.15
N ASP A 140 -2.01 8.85 -18.34
CA ASP A 140 -1.90 9.02 -16.89
C ASP A 140 -2.61 7.89 -16.16
N GLY A 141 -2.09 7.47 -15.01
CA GLY A 141 -2.90 6.71 -14.07
C GLY A 141 -3.80 7.64 -13.24
N PRO A 142 -4.92 7.12 -12.69
CA PRO A 142 -5.82 7.93 -11.86
C PRO A 142 -5.12 8.50 -10.62
N ASN A 143 -5.45 9.73 -10.25
CA ASN A 143 -5.08 10.33 -8.95
C ASN A 143 -6.26 10.25 -7.95
N TRP A 144 -6.03 10.76 -6.74
CA TRP A 144 -7.04 10.78 -5.69
C TRP A 144 -8.32 11.55 -6.05
N GLU A 145 -8.20 12.73 -6.65
CA GLU A 145 -9.35 13.59 -6.95
C GLU A 145 -10.25 12.94 -8.00
N GLU A 146 -9.65 12.45 -9.09
CA GLU A 146 -10.33 11.72 -10.16
C GLU A 146 -11.06 10.47 -9.60
N LEU A 147 -10.41 9.71 -8.70
CA LEU A 147 -11.04 8.55 -8.05
C LEU A 147 -12.19 8.95 -7.12
N ASN A 148 -12.03 10.01 -6.33
CA ASN A 148 -13.07 10.48 -5.43
C ASN A 148 -14.31 11.01 -6.19
N ASP A 149 -14.09 11.69 -7.32
CA ASP A 149 -15.16 12.11 -8.22
C ASP A 149 -15.90 10.90 -8.80
N VAL A 150 -15.18 9.85 -9.20
CA VAL A 150 -15.79 8.60 -9.68
C VAL A 150 -16.59 7.91 -8.57
N ILE A 151 -16.07 7.81 -7.35
CA ILE A 151 -16.76 7.24 -6.19
C ILE A 151 -18.11 7.93 -5.94
N SER A 152 -18.21 9.25 -6.16
CA SER A 152 -19.46 9.99 -5.97
C SER A 152 -20.57 9.61 -6.97
N ARG A 153 -20.22 9.06 -8.15
CA ARG A 153 -21.17 8.80 -9.25
C ARG A 153 -21.24 7.34 -9.72
N CYS A 154 -20.33 6.47 -9.27
CA CYS A 154 -20.27 5.07 -9.72
C CYS A 154 -21.37 4.16 -9.15
N HIS A 155 -22.28 4.68 -8.33
CA HIS A 155 -23.36 3.90 -7.71
C HIS A 155 -24.30 3.23 -8.75
N THR A 156 -24.46 3.83 -9.94
CA THR A 156 -25.26 3.26 -11.05
C THR A 156 -24.47 2.38 -12.02
N TRP A 157 -23.15 2.23 -11.82
CA TRP A 157 -22.31 1.45 -12.71
C TRP A 157 -22.53 -0.06 -12.54
N SER A 158 -22.09 -0.84 -13.53
CA SER A 158 -22.07 -2.30 -13.42
C SER A 158 -21.19 -2.77 -12.26
N GLU A 159 -21.48 -3.95 -11.73
CA GLU A 159 -20.68 -4.55 -10.64
C GLU A 159 -19.20 -4.68 -11.02
N GLU A 160 -18.93 -5.09 -12.26
CA GLU A 160 -17.57 -5.19 -12.80
C GLU A 160 -16.82 -3.85 -12.72
N LYS A 161 -17.44 -2.76 -13.20
CA LYS A 161 -16.82 -1.43 -13.15
C LYS A 161 -16.65 -0.94 -11.71
N LYS A 162 -17.60 -1.23 -10.83
CA LYS A 162 -17.47 -0.94 -9.38
C LYS A 162 -16.28 -1.69 -8.76
N LYS A 163 -16.05 -2.95 -9.13
CA LYS A 163 -14.87 -3.71 -8.71
C LYS A 163 -13.58 -3.06 -9.21
N MET A 164 -13.53 -2.63 -10.48
CA MET A 164 -12.38 -1.94 -11.05
C MET A 164 -12.04 -0.64 -10.28
N VAL A 165 -13.05 0.19 -10.00
CA VAL A 165 -12.89 1.43 -9.20
C VAL A 165 -12.38 1.11 -7.79
N ALA A 166 -12.94 0.09 -7.15
CA ALA A 166 -12.50 -0.33 -5.82
C ALA A 166 -11.05 -0.84 -5.81
N LYS A 167 -10.65 -1.63 -6.82
CA LYS A 167 -9.25 -2.07 -7.00
C LYS A 167 -8.32 -0.87 -7.19
N LEU A 168 -8.69 0.15 -7.99
CA LEU A 168 -7.91 1.38 -8.13
C LEU A 168 -7.75 2.14 -6.80
N GLN A 169 -8.82 2.23 -6.02
CA GLN A 169 -8.78 2.88 -4.70
C GLN A 169 -7.86 2.11 -3.73
N LEU A 170 -7.92 0.78 -3.75
CA LEU A 170 -7.02 -0.08 -2.98
C LEU A 170 -5.55 0.09 -3.41
N LEU A 171 -5.27 0.23 -4.71
CA LEU A 171 -3.93 0.52 -5.20
C LEU A 171 -3.43 1.87 -4.66
N HIS A 172 -4.24 2.93 -4.79
CA HIS A 172 -3.84 4.28 -4.36
C HIS A 172 -3.57 4.36 -2.85
N VAL A 173 -4.53 3.89 -2.04
CA VAL A 173 -4.53 4.05 -0.57
C VAL A 173 -3.78 2.91 0.12
N GLY A 174 -4.05 1.68 -0.30
CA GLY A 174 -3.66 0.48 0.44
C GLY A 174 -2.29 -0.09 0.03
N ILE A 175 -1.99 -0.11 -1.27
CA ILE A 175 -0.73 -0.67 -1.78
C ILE A 175 0.36 0.38 -1.87
N PHE A 176 0.08 1.49 -2.56
CA PHE A 176 1.09 2.50 -2.83
C PHE A 176 1.20 3.59 -1.77
N GLY A 177 0.17 3.77 -0.94
CA GLY A 177 0.13 4.81 0.09
C GLY A 177 0.39 6.21 -0.47
N LEU A 178 -0.23 6.52 -1.62
CA LEU A 178 0.09 7.73 -2.39
C LEU A 178 -0.41 9.00 -1.72
N ASN A 179 0.36 10.08 -1.86
CA ASN A 179 -0.15 11.43 -1.66
C ASN A 179 -1.30 11.69 -2.65
N ARG A 180 -2.29 12.50 -2.27
CA ARG A 180 -3.45 12.85 -3.09
C ARG A 180 -3.08 13.45 -4.45
N ASN A 181 -1.95 14.15 -4.53
CA ASN A 181 -1.45 14.76 -5.76
C ASN A 181 -0.67 13.77 -6.65
N SER A 182 -0.38 12.56 -6.14
CA SER A 182 0.34 11.53 -6.88
C SER A 182 -0.62 10.67 -7.69
N ARG A 183 -0.10 10.08 -8.77
CA ARG A 183 -0.85 9.19 -9.66
C ARG A 183 -0.44 7.74 -9.44
N ILE A 184 -1.40 6.82 -9.58
CA ILE A 184 -1.09 5.39 -9.65
C ILE A 184 -0.22 5.17 -10.89
N PRO A 185 0.85 4.34 -10.85
CA PRO A 185 1.59 3.99 -12.06
C PRO A 185 0.65 3.38 -13.11
N LEU A 186 0.66 3.91 -14.33
CA LEU A 186 -0.29 3.51 -15.39
C LEU A 186 -0.33 2.00 -15.61
N ASN A 187 0.82 1.35 -15.73
CA ASN A 187 0.91 -0.11 -15.94
C ASN A 187 0.31 -0.92 -14.78
N CYS A 188 0.30 -0.38 -13.56
CA CYS A 188 -0.36 -1.01 -12.43
C CYS A 188 -1.88 -0.73 -12.44
N ALA A 189 -2.28 0.49 -12.79
CA ALA A 189 -3.68 0.86 -12.87
C ALA A 189 -4.42 0.04 -13.94
N LYS A 190 -3.83 -0.17 -15.11
CA LYS A 190 -4.44 -0.95 -16.21
C LYS A 190 -4.79 -2.38 -15.82
N ARG A 191 -4.07 -2.99 -14.87
CA ARG A 191 -4.31 -4.36 -14.42
C ARG A 191 -5.69 -4.56 -13.83
N VAL A 192 -6.37 -3.52 -13.36
CA VAL A 192 -7.74 -3.68 -12.85
C VAL A 192 -8.73 -4.14 -13.92
N LEU A 193 -8.39 -3.97 -15.21
CA LEU A 193 -9.21 -4.36 -16.35
C LEU A 193 -9.19 -5.86 -16.64
N ASP A 194 -8.22 -6.60 -16.10
CA ASP A 194 -8.04 -8.04 -16.30
C ASP A 194 -7.89 -8.71 -14.94
N GLU A 195 -8.85 -9.57 -14.60
CA GLU A 195 -8.90 -10.18 -13.27
C GLU A 195 -7.68 -11.06 -13.01
N ASP A 196 -7.33 -11.97 -13.93
CA ASP A 196 -6.19 -12.87 -13.77
C ASP A 196 -4.86 -12.11 -13.65
N ALA A 197 -4.67 -11.07 -14.47
CA ALA A 197 -3.48 -10.23 -14.46
C ALA A 197 -3.38 -9.36 -13.19
N PHE A 198 -4.51 -9.04 -12.54
CA PHE A 198 -4.53 -8.36 -11.25
C PHE A 198 -4.25 -9.32 -10.10
N GLU A 199 -4.96 -10.45 -10.04
CA GLU A 199 -4.90 -11.38 -8.91
C GLU A 199 -3.54 -12.07 -8.80
N SER A 200 -2.88 -12.34 -9.93
CA SER A 200 -1.55 -12.96 -9.96
C SER A 200 -0.40 -11.98 -9.72
N TYR A 201 -0.64 -10.66 -9.77
CA TYR A 201 0.44 -9.66 -9.72
C TYR A 201 1.08 -9.55 -8.32
N PRO A 202 2.41 -9.35 -8.21
CA PRO A 202 3.11 -9.29 -6.93
C PRO A 202 2.90 -7.96 -6.19
N TRP A 203 1.65 -7.64 -5.83
CA TRP A 203 1.28 -6.44 -5.08
C TRP A 203 1.99 -6.32 -3.73
N GLY A 204 2.29 -7.46 -3.09
CA GLY A 204 3.02 -7.49 -1.82
C GLY A 204 4.43 -6.94 -1.96
N ARG A 205 5.07 -7.13 -3.12
CA ARG A 205 6.39 -6.55 -3.40
C ARG A 205 6.34 -5.03 -3.52
N TRP A 206 5.27 -4.49 -4.11
CA TRP A 206 5.05 -3.05 -4.20
C TRP A 206 4.76 -2.43 -2.83
N ALA A 207 3.88 -3.04 -2.06
CA ALA A 207 3.55 -2.60 -0.70
C ALA A 207 4.79 -2.61 0.21
N PHE A 208 5.59 -3.69 0.17
CA PHE A 208 6.81 -3.78 0.98
C PHE A 208 7.88 -2.75 0.59
N LYS A 209 8.08 -2.51 -0.72
CA LYS A 209 8.99 -1.45 -1.19
C LYS A 209 8.60 -0.06 -0.71
N LYS A 210 7.31 0.17 -0.43
CA LYS A 210 6.85 1.41 0.18
C LYS A 210 7.23 1.46 1.65
N LEU A 211 7.16 0.35 2.39
CA LEU A 211 7.59 0.27 3.79
C LEU A 211 9.10 0.50 4.02
N GLU A 212 9.94 0.17 3.02
CA GLU A 212 11.40 0.37 3.09
C GLU A 212 11.86 1.83 2.89
N LYS A 213 10.99 2.75 2.46
CA LYS A 213 11.35 4.11 2.03
C LYS A 213 10.64 5.19 2.83
#